data_AF-K6BUM5-F1
#
_entry.id   AF-K6BUM5-F1
#
_cell.length_a   1.000
_cell.length_b   1.000
_cell.length_c   1.000
_cell.angle_alpha   90.00
_cell.angle_beta   90.00
_cell.angle_gamma   90.00
#
_symmetry.space_group_name_H-M   'P 1'
#
loop_
_entity.id
_entity.type
_entity.pdbx_description
1 polymer ?
#
loop_
_entity_poly.entity_id
_entity_poly.type
_entity_poly.pdbx_seq_one_letter_code
_entity_poly.pdbx_strand_id
1 'polypeptide(L)'
;MKRFGISIHEAASFVIARRALGFKEILPPVLHALLPEKITGMHHWAQWAYISKILKDVRVCAFYQSDLFDIDKFRSTNEFFAPGTLTNLEQKGLSKLKSGKTAS
;
A
#
# COMPACT_ATOMS: atom_id res chain seq x y z
N MET A 1 19.83 -2.47 22.65
CA MET A 1 19.96 -2.94 21.25
C MET A 1 19.22 -1.95 20.33
N LYS A 2 19.88 -1.43 19.30
CA LYS A 2 19.20 -0.66 18.23
C LYS A 2 18.53 -1.67 17.30
N ARG A 3 17.19 -1.66 17.18
CA ARG A 3 16.40 -2.64 16.41
C ARG A 3 16.77 -2.69 14.91
N PHE A 4 17.37 -1.62 14.38
CA PHE A 4 17.80 -1.47 12.99
C PHE A 4 19.17 -0.76 12.83
N GLY A 5 20.02 -0.76 13.86
CA GLY A 5 21.33 -0.08 13.80
C GLY A 5 21.30 1.47 13.82
N ILE A 6 20.13 2.09 13.68
CA ILE A 6 19.95 3.56 13.72
C ILE A 6 19.77 4.12 15.14
N SER A 7 20.23 5.35 15.36
CA SER A 7 20.01 6.13 16.58
C SER A 7 18.55 6.59 16.70
N ILE A 8 18.16 7.01 17.91
CA ILE A 8 16.83 7.54 18.17
C ILE A 8 16.57 8.85 17.39
N HIS A 9 17.59 9.68 17.20
CA HIS A 9 17.50 10.92 16.43
C HIS A 9 17.31 10.66 14.95
N GLU A 10 18.02 9.67 14.38
CA GLU A 10 17.81 9.25 12.99
C GLU A 10 16.40 8.69 12.79
N ALA A 11 15.95 7.81 13.68
CA ALA A 11 14.58 7.28 13.64
C ALA A 11 13.52 8.39 13.70
N ALA A 12 13.68 9.37 14.60
CA ALA A 12 12.79 10.53 14.69
C ALA A 12 12.83 11.38 13.42
N SER A 13 14.03 11.61 12.86
CA SER A 13 14.21 12.38 11.62
C SER A 13 13.49 11.73 10.44
N PHE A 14 13.54 10.40 10.32
CA PHE A 14 12.76 9.67 9.31
C PHE A 14 11.26 9.84 9.49
N VAL A 15 10.75 9.80 10.72
CA VAL A 15 9.32 10.00 11.00
C VAL A 15 8.87 11.41 10.60
N ILE A 16 9.67 12.43 10.92
CA ILE A 16 9.39 13.83 10.57
C ILE A 16 9.41 14.01 9.05
N ALA A 17 10.48 13.56 8.37
CA ALA A 17 10.61 13.67 6.92
C ALA A 17 9.45 12.95 6.20
N ARG A 18 9.11 11.75 6.64
CA ARG A 18 7.98 10.97 6.11
C ARG A 18 6.66 11.74 6.20
N ARG A 19 6.37 12.35 7.36
CA ARG A 19 5.17 13.18 7.54
C ARG A 19 5.18 14.44 6.68
N ALA A 20 6.33 15.11 6.55
CA ALA A 20 6.49 16.27 5.68
C ALA A 20 6.23 15.95 4.20
N LEU A 21 6.53 14.72 3.78
CA LEU A 21 6.23 14.18 2.45
C LEU A 21 4.77 13.73 2.28
N GLY A 22 3.89 13.92 3.28
CA GLY A 22 2.47 13.56 3.20
C GLY A 22 2.16 12.09 3.49
N PHE A 23 3.16 11.27 3.84
CA PHE A 23 2.94 9.86 4.18
C PHE A 23 2.37 9.72 5.60
N LYS A 24 1.10 9.32 5.68
CA LYS A 24 0.35 9.15 6.94
C LYS A 24 0.62 7.80 7.61
N GLU A 25 0.42 7.68 8.92
CA GLU A 25 0.44 6.40 9.65
C GLU A 25 -0.76 5.51 9.28
N ILE A 26 -1.89 6.14 8.98
CA ILE A 26 -3.12 5.47 8.55
C ILE A 26 -2.99 5.08 7.08
N LEU A 27 -3.55 3.93 6.73
CA LEU A 27 -3.63 3.47 5.36
C LEU A 27 -4.40 4.49 4.49
N PRO A 28 -3.96 4.77 3.25
CA PRO A 28 -4.72 5.59 2.31
C PRO A 28 -6.18 5.10 2.19
N PRO A 29 -7.21 5.98 2.31
CA PRO A 29 -8.63 5.58 2.31
C PRO A 29 -9.03 4.69 1.14
N VAL A 30 -8.46 4.96 -0.03
CA VAL A 30 -8.55 4.12 -1.23
C VAL A 30 -8.30 2.63 -0.97
N LEU A 31 -7.28 2.31 -0.19
CA LEU A 31 -6.88 0.93 0.08
C LEU A 31 -7.76 0.27 1.16
N HIS A 32 -8.60 1.02 1.87
CA HIS A 32 -9.57 0.42 2.79
C HIS A 32 -10.60 -0.44 2.05
N ALA A 33 -10.91 -0.15 0.78
CA ALA A 33 -11.78 -0.97 -0.05
C ALA A 33 -11.24 -2.40 -0.28
N LEU A 34 -9.93 -2.61 -0.10
CA LEU A 34 -9.30 -3.93 -0.19
C LEU A 34 -9.27 -4.69 1.14
N LEU A 35 -9.56 -4.02 2.26
CA LEU A 35 -9.51 -4.64 3.56
C LEU A 35 -10.76 -5.51 3.78
N PRO A 36 -10.61 -6.76 4.25
CA PRO A 36 -11.75 -7.54 4.70
C PRO A 36 -12.31 -6.92 5.99
N GLU A 37 -13.62 -7.05 6.22
CA GLU A 37 -14.34 -6.44 7.35
C GLU A 37 -13.67 -6.71 8.71
N LYS A 38 -13.16 -7.93 8.90
CA LYS A 38 -12.44 -8.34 10.12
C LYS A 38 -11.17 -7.51 10.40
N ILE A 39 -10.52 -6.98 9.37
CA ILE A 39 -9.27 -6.20 9.46
C ILE A 39 -9.55 -4.69 9.46
N THR A 40 -10.65 -4.25 8.86
CA THR A 40 -11.03 -2.83 8.78
C THR A 40 -11.15 -2.18 10.17
N GLY A 41 -11.68 -2.90 11.16
CA GLY A 41 -11.77 -2.41 12.55
C GLY A 41 -10.48 -2.55 13.37
N MET A 42 -9.43 -3.19 12.83
CA MET A 42 -8.17 -3.40 13.56
C MET A 42 -7.26 -2.16 13.49
N HIS A 43 -6.27 -2.13 14.37
CA HIS A 43 -5.23 -1.10 14.37
C HIS A 43 -4.53 -0.99 13.00
N HIS A 44 -4.17 0.22 12.58
CA HIS A 44 -3.61 0.50 11.26
C HIS A 44 -2.39 -0.36 10.90
N TRP A 45 -1.58 -0.80 11.86
CA TRP A 45 -0.49 -1.74 11.60
C TRP A 45 -0.95 -3.10 11.04
N ALA A 46 -2.08 -3.62 11.51
CA ALA A 46 -2.65 -4.86 10.98
C ALA A 46 -3.18 -4.65 9.56
N GLN A 47 -3.78 -3.49 9.29
CA GLN A 47 -4.24 -3.09 7.96
C GLN A 47 -3.05 -2.99 6.98
N TRP A 48 -1.97 -2.30 7.39
CA TRP A 48 -0.72 -2.19 6.64
C TRP A 48 -0.09 -3.55 6.36
N ALA A 49 -0.04 -4.44 7.36
CA ALA A 49 0.51 -5.79 7.19
C ALA A 49 -0.30 -6.59 6.17
N TYR A 50 -1.63 -6.50 6.20
CA TYR A 50 -2.50 -7.17 5.24
C TYR A 50 -2.29 -6.64 3.82
N ILE A 51 -2.36 -5.32 3.62
CA ILE A 51 -2.19 -4.70 2.31
C ILE A 51 -0.80 -4.98 1.74
N SER A 52 0.24 -4.85 2.56
CA SER A 52 1.62 -5.12 2.12
C SER A 52 1.82 -6.59 1.73
N LYS A 53 1.06 -7.51 2.31
CA LYS A 53 1.10 -8.94 1.94
C LYS A 53 0.42 -9.17 0.58
N ILE A 54 -0.75 -8.57 0.35
CA ILE A 54 -1.48 -8.76 -0.91
C ILE A 54 -0.80 -8.01 -2.07
N LEU A 55 -0.24 -6.83 -1.81
CA LEU A 55 0.46 -5.98 -2.77
C LEU A 55 1.99 -6.07 -2.58
N LYS A 56 2.51 -7.26 -2.27
CA LYS A 56 3.95 -7.47 -1.97
C LYS A 56 4.90 -7.04 -3.10
N ASP A 57 4.40 -7.04 -4.33
CA ASP A 57 5.15 -6.71 -5.53
C ASP A 57 5.03 -5.22 -5.90
N VAL A 58 4.38 -4.40 -5.07
CA VAL A 58 4.20 -2.96 -5.29
C VAL A 58 4.88 -2.18 -4.16
N ARG A 59 5.63 -1.14 -4.51
CA ARG A 59 6.28 -0.28 -3.50
C ARG A 59 5.24 0.49 -2.68
N VAL A 60 5.48 0.57 -1.36
CA VAL A 60 4.60 1.29 -0.41
C VAL A 60 4.43 2.77 -0.77
N CYS A 61 5.45 3.42 -1.32
CA CYS A 61 5.31 4.83 -1.74
C CYS A 61 4.28 5.02 -2.85
N ALA A 62 4.11 4.04 -3.75
CA ALA A 62 3.11 4.10 -4.81
C ALA A 62 1.68 4.12 -4.27
N PHE A 63 1.44 3.59 -3.07
CA PHE A 63 0.11 3.59 -2.44
C PHE A 63 -0.43 5.00 -2.22
N TYR A 64 0.45 5.98 -2.02
CA TYR A 64 0.09 7.38 -1.80
C TYR A 64 0.07 8.22 -3.09
N GLN A 65 0.43 7.65 -4.23
CA GLN A 65 0.36 8.31 -5.55
C GLN A 65 -0.98 8.03 -6.27
N SER A 66 -1.97 7.55 -5.53
CA SER A 66 -3.31 7.22 -6.02
C SER A 66 -4.19 8.48 -5.96
N ASP A 67 -3.83 9.50 -6.74
CA ASP A 67 -4.50 10.82 -6.70
C ASP A 67 -5.96 10.80 -7.19
N LEU A 68 -6.43 9.72 -7.82
CA LEU A 68 -7.78 9.60 -8.34
C LEU A 68 -8.28 8.17 -8.14
N PHE A 69 -8.67 7.83 -6.91
CA PHE A 69 -9.31 6.55 -6.66
C PHE A 69 -10.80 6.63 -7.03
N ASP A 70 -11.10 6.02 -8.17
CA ASP A 70 -12.46 5.70 -8.58
C ASP A 70 -12.68 4.21 -8.29
N ILE A 71 -13.47 3.92 -7.26
CA ILE A 71 -13.82 2.56 -6.82
C ILE A 71 -14.51 1.77 -7.94
N ASP A 72 -15.34 2.45 -8.72
CA ASP A 72 -16.11 1.85 -9.80
C ASP A 72 -15.19 1.54 -10.99
N LYS A 73 -14.29 2.47 -11.34
CA LYS A 73 -13.22 2.21 -12.31
C LYS A 73 -12.32 1.07 -11.86
N PHE A 74 -11.97 0.97 -10.58
CA PHE A 74 -11.19 -0.17 -10.06
C PHE A 74 -11.93 -1.49 -10.25
N ARG A 75 -13.21 -1.56 -9.89
CA ARG A 75 -14.02 -2.78 -10.06
C ARG A 75 -14.12 -3.20 -11.52
N SER A 76 -14.17 -2.25 -12.45
CA SER A 76 -14.33 -2.49 -13.90
C SER A 76 -13.03 -2.71 -14.67
N THR A 77 -11.95 -1.98 -14.36
CA THR A 77 -10.67 -1.99 -15.12
C THR A 77 -9.51 -2.60 -14.33
N ASN A 78 -9.64 -2.71 -13.01
CA ASN A 78 -8.62 -3.29 -12.13
C ASN A 78 -7.26 -2.55 -12.21
N GLU A 79 -7.32 -1.24 -12.50
CA GLU A 79 -6.22 -0.28 -12.50
C GLU A 79 -6.21 0.47 -11.17
N PHE A 80 -5.18 0.23 -10.36
CA PHE A 80 -5.04 0.83 -9.01
C PHE A 80 -4.28 2.17 -9.01
N PHE A 81 -3.45 2.38 -10.01
CA PHE A 81 -2.46 3.44 -10.06
C PHE A 81 -2.58 4.14 -11.40
N ALA A 82 -2.24 5.43 -11.44
CA ALA A 82 -2.23 6.16 -12.69
C ALA A 82 -1.24 5.52 -13.70
N PRO A 83 -1.50 5.63 -15.00
CA PRO A 83 -0.57 5.17 -16.02
C PRO A 83 0.83 5.78 -15.78
N GLY A 84 1.84 4.92 -15.68
CA GLY A 84 3.24 5.34 -15.41
C GLY A 84 3.65 5.39 -13.93
N THR A 85 2.74 5.20 -12.99
CA THR A 85 3.07 5.14 -11.55
C THR A 85 3.80 3.85 -11.15
N LEU A 86 3.40 2.73 -11.75
CA LEU A 86 4.04 1.42 -11.54
C LEU A 86 5.07 1.13 -12.61
N THR A 87 6.20 0.55 -12.18
CA THR A 87 7.18 -0.04 -13.10
C THR A 87 6.63 -1.30 -13.78
N ASN A 88 7.19 -1.67 -14.94
CA ASN A 88 6.80 -2.88 -15.68
C ASN A 88 6.88 -4.16 -14.82
N LEU A 89 7.80 -4.21 -13.85
CA LEU A 89 7.95 -5.33 -12.93
C LEU A 89 6.79 -5.40 -11.92
N GLU A 90 6.41 -4.25 -11.35
CA GLU A 90 5.29 -4.14 -10.41
C GLU A 90 3.95 -4.47 -11.09
N GLN A 91 3.75 -4.04 -12.33
CA GLN A 91 2.58 -4.40 -13.13
C GLN A 91 2.48 -5.92 -13.37
N LYS A 92 3.61 -6.57 -13.68
CA LYS A 92 3.70 -8.02 -13.87
C LYS A 92 3.50 -8.81 -12.58
N GLY A 93 3.92 -8.28 -11.42
CA GLY A 93 3.64 -8.87 -10.11
C GLY A 93 2.16 -8.80 -9.77
N LEU A 94 1.56 -7.62 -9.96
CA LEU A 94 0.14 -7.39 -9.73
C LEU A 94 -0.75 -8.26 -10.62
N SER A 95 -0.36 -8.51 -11.87
CA SER A 95 -1.12 -9.40 -12.77
C SER A 95 -1.08 -10.88 -12.35
N LYS A 96 -0.02 -11.34 -11.65
CA LYS A 96 0.03 -12.71 -11.09
C LYS A 96 -0.90 -12.89 -9.89
N LEU A 97 -1.08 -11.84 -9.08
CA LEU A 97 -2.08 -11.85 -8.01
C LEU A 97 -3.50 -12.02 -8.60
N LYS A 98 -3.76 -11.49 -9.80
CA LYS A 98 -5.04 -11.66 -10.52
C LYS A 98 -5.26 -13.11 -10.96
N SER A 99 -4.25 -13.81 -11.46
CA SER A 99 -4.40 -15.20 -11.94
C SER A 99 -4.52 -16.23 -10.81
N GLY A 100 -4.08 -15.90 -9.58
CA GLY A 100 -4.21 -16.79 -8.42
C GLY A 100 -5.61 -16.82 -7.80
N LYS A 101 -6.49 -15.86 -8.13
CA LYS A 101 -7.83 -15.73 -7.54
C LYS A 101 -8.92 -16.48 -8.30
N THR A 102 -8.60 -17.11 -9.43
CA THR A 102 -9.52 -17.94 -10.25
C THR A 102 -9.39 -19.45 -9.99
N ALA A 103 -8.67 -19.86 -8.94
CA ALA A 103 -8.55 -21.25 -8.54
C ALA A 103 -8.92 -21.41 -7.06
N SER A 104 -10.21 -21.30 -6.75
CA SER A 104 -10.83 -22.00 -5.62
C SER A 104 -12.34 -22.07 -5.80
#